data_AF-A0A8J3LLT0-F1
#
_entry.id   AF-A0A8J3LLT0-F1
#
_cell.length_a   1.000
_cell.length_b   1.000
_cell.length_c   1.000
_cell.angle_alpha   90.00
_cell.angle_beta   90.00
_cell.angle_gamma   90.00
#
_symmetry.space_group_name_H-M   'P 1'
#
loop_
_entity.id
_entity.type
_entity.pdbx_description
1 polymer ?
#
loop_
_entity_poly.entity_id
_entity_poly.type
_entity_poly.pdbx_seq_one_letter_code
_entity_poly.pdbx_strand_id
1 'polypeptide(L)'
;MRATDESACTPDAGRPSAVGSGAKPGAVGMPTTAGPAGAAILLSVRRNISIAITAMVLMLTGCAEARDTSVEVSRSSFSGEGKVWPLTVESGKLACDDGVSVTFESSGSIYAVNGTARDTGIGREIRPIWRDDPQYPGLKISIKDLINTGLELC
;
A
#
# COMPACT_ATOMS: atom_id res chain seq x y z
N MET A 1 31.95 -14.64 1.31
CA MET A 1 31.84 -14.11 -0.07
C MET A 1 31.27 -12.70 -0.01
N ARG A 2 31.43 -11.88 -1.06
CA ARG A 2 30.64 -10.63 -1.28
C ARG A 2 29.20 -11.03 -1.72
N ALA A 3 28.19 -10.16 -1.72
CA ALA A 3 28.23 -8.69 -1.70
C ALA A 3 27.13 -8.06 -0.82
N THR A 4 27.21 -6.73 -0.68
CA THR A 4 26.16 -5.81 -0.21
C THR A 4 25.36 -5.26 -1.40
N ASP A 5 24.07 -5.03 -1.19
CA ASP A 5 23.16 -4.23 -2.04
C ASP A 5 22.03 -3.77 -1.08
N GLU A 6 21.72 -2.50 -0.79
CA GLU A 6 21.84 -1.21 -1.52
C GLU A 6 20.83 -0.97 -2.67
N SER A 7 19.66 -1.61 -2.59
CA SER A 7 18.47 -1.22 -3.34
C SER A 7 17.68 -0.12 -2.60
N ALA A 8 17.96 1.14 -2.91
CA ALA A 8 17.23 2.30 -2.40
C ALA A 8 16.03 2.65 -3.32
N CYS A 9 14.82 2.71 -2.78
CA CYS A 9 13.62 3.16 -3.50
C CYS A 9 13.28 4.61 -3.16
N THR A 10 13.55 5.53 -4.09
CA THR A 10 13.07 6.93 -4.02
C THR A 10 11.59 7.02 -4.40
N PRO A 11 10.77 7.86 -3.75
CA PRO A 11 9.37 8.06 -4.12
C PRO A 11 9.25 8.82 -5.45
N ASP A 12 8.42 8.31 -6.37
CA ASP A 12 8.11 9.00 -7.63
C ASP A 12 7.06 10.12 -7.41
N ALA A 13 7.34 11.30 -7.97
CA ALA A 13 6.65 12.53 -7.62
C ALA A 13 5.59 12.97 -8.65
N GLY A 14 4.59 12.10 -8.88
CA GLY A 14 3.25 12.45 -9.35
C GLY A 14 3.09 12.94 -10.81
N ARG A 15 1.92 12.66 -11.40
CA ARG A 15 1.49 13.31 -12.66
C ARG A 15 -0.04 13.41 -12.79
N PRO A 16 -0.58 14.59 -13.16
CA PRO A 16 -2.02 14.79 -13.31
C PRO A 16 -2.56 14.33 -14.67
N SER A 17 -3.89 14.14 -14.73
CA SER A 17 -4.66 13.79 -15.93
C SER A 17 -4.55 14.83 -17.06
N ALA A 18 -4.63 14.36 -18.31
CA ALA A 18 -4.82 15.20 -19.49
C ALA A 18 -5.88 14.61 -20.44
N VAL A 19 -6.63 15.48 -21.11
CA VAL A 19 -7.73 15.18 -22.03
C VAL A 19 -7.30 15.47 -23.47
N GLY A 20 -7.82 14.70 -24.44
CA GLY A 20 -8.27 15.31 -25.71
C GLY A 20 -7.82 14.69 -27.03
N SER A 21 -8.82 14.19 -27.79
CA SER A 21 -9.05 14.45 -29.22
C SER A 21 -8.06 13.98 -30.31
N GLY A 22 -8.59 13.37 -31.38
CA GLY A 22 -7.98 13.53 -32.72
C GLY A 22 -8.22 12.44 -33.79
N ALA A 23 -8.90 12.83 -34.88
CA ALA A 23 -8.69 12.38 -36.28
C ALA A 23 -8.96 10.91 -36.76
N LYS A 24 -10.05 10.78 -37.51
CA LYS A 24 -10.20 9.98 -38.78
C LYS A 24 -9.83 10.95 -39.95
N PRO A 25 -9.60 10.59 -41.25
CA PRO A 25 -9.92 9.34 -41.96
C PRO A 25 -8.87 8.87 -43.00
N GLY A 26 -9.23 7.89 -43.86
CA GLY A 26 -8.53 7.60 -45.13
C GLY A 26 -8.72 6.16 -45.62
N ALA A 27 -9.07 5.97 -46.90
CA ALA A 27 -9.16 4.65 -47.55
C ALA A 27 -8.77 4.78 -49.04
N VAL A 28 -8.32 3.69 -49.69
CA VAL A 28 -8.36 3.39 -51.15
C VAL A 28 -7.58 2.08 -51.42
N GLY A 29 -7.93 1.32 -52.47
CA GLY A 29 -6.96 0.46 -53.18
C GLY A 29 -7.17 -1.06 -53.21
N MET A 30 -8.03 -1.53 -54.11
CA MET A 30 -7.99 -2.87 -54.77
C MET A 30 -8.00 -2.62 -56.31
N PRO A 31 -7.86 -3.60 -57.25
CA PRO A 31 -7.84 -5.08 -57.12
C PRO A 31 -6.75 -5.80 -57.99
N THR A 32 -6.83 -7.15 -58.12
CA THR A 32 -6.49 -7.96 -59.35
C THR A 32 -5.01 -7.99 -59.82
N THR A 33 -4.30 -9.11 -60.06
CA THR A 33 -4.53 -10.59 -60.17
C THR A 33 -3.19 -11.33 -59.84
N ALA A 34 -2.92 -12.65 -59.94
CA ALA A 34 -3.61 -13.92 -60.31
C ALA A 34 -2.86 -15.12 -59.64
N GLY A 35 -3.25 -16.37 -59.94
CA GLY A 35 -2.44 -17.60 -59.74
C GLY A 35 -2.02 -18.24 -61.08
N PRO A 36 -1.71 -19.56 -61.18
CA PRO A 36 -1.78 -20.62 -60.14
C PRO A 36 -0.49 -21.49 -60.05
N ALA A 37 -0.49 -22.51 -59.16
CA ALA A 37 -0.21 -23.93 -59.46
C ALA A 37 0.33 -24.76 -58.27
N GLY A 38 -0.36 -25.88 -57.98
CA GLY A 38 0.19 -27.16 -57.54
C GLY A 38 1.29 -27.26 -56.47
N ALA A 39 0.90 -27.58 -55.23
CA ALA A 39 1.30 -28.83 -54.58
C ALA A 39 0.44 -29.09 -53.32
N ALA A 40 -0.24 -30.24 -53.25
CA ALA A 40 -0.92 -30.68 -52.05
C ALA A 40 -0.13 -31.79 -51.36
N ILE A 41 0.32 -31.55 -50.12
CA ILE A 41 0.78 -32.63 -49.22
C ILE A 41 0.02 -32.49 -47.90
N LEU A 42 -1.05 -33.29 -47.78
CA LEU A 42 -1.75 -33.49 -46.51
C LEU A 42 -0.94 -34.43 -45.62
N LEU A 43 -0.10 -33.89 -44.74
CA LEU A 43 0.50 -34.67 -43.65
C LEU A 43 -0.31 -34.49 -42.37
N SER A 44 -1.29 -35.39 -42.22
CA SER A 44 -2.09 -35.54 -41.00
C SER A 44 -1.24 -36.04 -39.83
N VAL A 45 -1.10 -35.23 -38.78
CA VAL A 45 -1.03 -35.71 -37.39
C VAL A 45 -1.84 -34.77 -36.49
N ARG A 46 -3.02 -35.22 -36.06
CA ARG A 46 -3.78 -34.59 -34.95
C ARG A 46 -3.13 -34.93 -33.60
N ARG A 47 -2.00 -34.31 -33.29
CA ARG A 47 -1.32 -34.37 -31.98
C ARG A 47 -0.38 -33.17 -31.84
N ASN A 48 -0.18 -32.72 -30.59
CA ASN A 48 0.70 -31.62 -30.13
C ASN A 48 0.11 -30.18 -30.06
N ILE A 49 -0.97 -29.82 -30.76
CA ILE A 49 -1.60 -28.48 -30.63
C ILE A 49 -2.02 -28.18 -29.18
N SER A 50 -2.40 -29.22 -28.42
CA SER A 50 -2.82 -29.13 -27.02
C SER A 50 -1.76 -28.57 -26.06
N ILE A 51 -0.46 -28.64 -26.38
CA ILE A 51 0.62 -28.31 -25.45
C ILE A 51 0.89 -26.80 -25.40
N ALA A 52 0.70 -26.09 -26.52
CA ALA A 52 1.04 -24.66 -26.62
C ALA A 52 0.11 -23.75 -25.80
N ILE A 53 -1.14 -24.15 -25.58
CA ILE A 53 -2.15 -23.32 -24.91
C ILE A 53 -1.96 -23.34 -23.38
N THR A 54 -1.53 -24.47 -22.80
CA THR A 54 -1.40 -24.63 -21.34
C THR A 54 -0.31 -23.74 -20.73
N ALA A 55 0.71 -23.36 -21.52
CA ALA A 55 1.80 -22.49 -21.07
C ALA A 55 1.38 -21.02 -20.85
N MET A 56 0.27 -20.57 -21.46
CA MET A 56 -0.12 -19.15 -21.43
C MET A 56 -0.92 -18.75 -20.17
N VAL A 57 -1.42 -19.72 -19.40
CA VAL A 57 -2.36 -19.48 -18.27
C VAL A 57 -1.64 -19.35 -16.92
N LEU A 58 -0.37 -19.70 -16.83
CA LEU A 58 0.41 -19.82 -15.58
C LEU A 58 1.21 -18.56 -15.17
N MET A 59 0.85 -17.39 -15.70
CA MET A 59 1.55 -16.11 -15.46
C MET A 59 0.73 -15.05 -14.68
N LEU A 60 -0.34 -15.47 -14.00
CA LEU A 60 -1.13 -14.61 -13.10
C LEU A 60 -0.72 -14.80 -11.63
N THR A 61 0.59 -14.73 -11.36
CA THR A 61 1.12 -14.69 -9.99
C THR A 61 0.92 -13.28 -9.43
N GLY A 62 -0.26 -13.00 -8.90
CA GLY A 62 -0.55 -11.73 -8.24
C GLY A 62 0.29 -11.59 -6.97
N CYS A 63 1.07 -10.51 -6.87
CA CYS A 63 1.72 -10.15 -5.61
C CYS A 63 0.64 -9.74 -4.61
N ALA A 64 0.60 -10.43 -3.47
CA ALA A 64 -0.19 -9.99 -2.33
C ALA A 64 0.60 -8.87 -1.62
N GLU A 65 0.38 -7.62 -2.05
CA GLU A 65 0.84 -6.45 -1.32
C GLU A 65 0.32 -6.52 0.12
N ALA A 66 1.23 -6.69 1.08
CA ALA A 66 0.88 -6.57 2.49
C ALA A 66 0.46 -5.11 2.73
N ARG A 67 -0.80 -4.90 3.12
CA ARG A 67 -1.27 -3.56 3.49
C ARG A 67 -0.53 -3.14 4.75
N ASP A 68 0.31 -2.12 4.62
CA ASP A 68 0.86 -1.41 5.77
C ASP A 68 -0.30 -0.69 6.46
N THR A 69 -0.77 -1.23 7.59
CA THR A 69 -1.83 -0.65 8.43
C THR A 69 -1.29 0.45 9.34
N SER A 70 -0.27 1.18 8.87
CA SER A 70 0.40 2.25 9.62
C SER A 70 0.59 3.54 8.81
N VAL A 71 0.73 4.65 9.53
CA VAL A 71 0.93 5.99 8.96
C VAL A 71 1.76 6.87 9.91
N GLU A 72 2.65 7.68 9.35
CA GLU A 72 3.38 8.70 10.11
C GLU A 72 2.42 9.83 10.54
N VAL A 73 2.32 10.06 11.85
CA VAL A 73 1.47 11.11 12.44
C VAL A 73 2.29 12.09 13.26
N SER A 74 1.79 13.32 13.37
CA SER A 74 2.48 14.40 14.08
C SER A 74 1.52 15.33 14.83
N ARG A 75 2.08 16.06 15.78
CA ARG A 75 1.37 17.13 16.49
C ARG A 75 0.84 18.20 15.53
N SER A 76 1.57 18.52 14.47
CA SER A 76 1.17 19.50 13.46
C SER A 76 0.07 18.98 12.54
N SER A 77 0.07 17.71 12.12
CA SER A 77 -1.04 17.14 11.34
C SER A 77 -2.33 17.12 12.16
N PHE A 78 -2.28 16.58 13.39
CA PHE A 78 -3.43 16.57 14.30
C PHE A 78 -3.98 17.97 14.53
N SER A 79 -3.11 18.95 14.79
CA SER A 79 -3.53 20.35 15.01
C SER A 79 -4.13 20.98 13.75
N GLY A 80 -3.67 20.61 12.55
CA GLY A 80 -4.25 21.03 11.27
C GLY A 80 -5.63 20.41 10.99
N GLU A 81 -5.90 19.21 11.51
CA GLU A 81 -7.19 18.54 11.48
C GLU A 81 -8.15 18.99 12.61
N GLY A 82 -7.68 19.81 13.55
CA GLY A 82 -8.42 20.17 14.77
C GLY A 82 -8.48 19.07 15.83
N LYS A 83 -7.70 17.99 15.68
CA LYS A 83 -7.55 16.88 16.63
C LYS A 83 -6.57 17.24 17.76
N VAL A 84 -6.77 16.69 18.95
CA VAL A 84 -5.88 16.89 20.10
C VAL A 84 -4.72 15.90 20.07
N TRP A 85 -3.48 16.39 19.97
CA TRP A 85 -2.28 15.56 20.10
C TRP A 85 -1.97 15.27 21.59
N PRO A 86 -1.96 14.00 22.05
CA PRO A 86 -1.84 13.67 23.47
C PRO A 86 -0.40 13.42 23.95
N LEU A 87 0.58 13.31 23.05
CA LEU A 87 1.93 12.84 23.39
C LEU A 87 2.92 13.98 23.67
N THR A 88 4.00 13.66 24.38
CA THR A 88 5.13 14.57 24.64
C THR A 88 6.08 14.66 23.45
N VAL A 89 6.25 13.56 22.70
CA VAL A 89 6.97 13.55 21.41
C VAL A 89 6.20 14.32 20.32
N GLU A 90 6.90 14.77 19.28
CA GLU A 90 6.31 15.55 18.18
C GLU A 90 5.65 14.68 17.10
N SER A 91 6.18 13.48 16.84
CA SER A 91 5.73 12.58 15.78
C SER A 91 6.13 11.11 16.02
N GLY A 92 5.57 10.23 15.19
CA GLY A 92 5.90 8.81 15.10
C GLY A 92 4.86 8.05 14.28
N LYS A 93 5.10 6.76 14.08
CA LYS A 93 4.27 5.89 13.24
C LYS A 93 3.12 5.30 14.06
N LEU A 94 1.87 5.62 13.71
CA LEU A 94 0.66 5.04 14.29
C LEU A 94 0.24 3.82 13.46
N ALA A 95 -0.15 2.72 14.09
CA ALA A 95 -0.55 1.49 13.41
C ALA A 95 -1.78 0.81 14.03
N CYS A 96 -2.46 -0.01 13.22
CA CYS A 96 -3.48 -0.96 13.66
C CYS A 96 -2.99 -2.41 13.47
N ASP A 97 -2.76 -3.11 14.58
CA ASP A 97 -2.47 -4.54 14.65
C ASP A 97 -3.76 -5.32 14.95
N ASP A 98 -3.89 -6.54 14.42
CA ASP A 98 -5.05 -7.46 14.61
C ASP A 98 -6.45 -6.85 14.39
N GLY A 99 -6.55 -5.72 13.68
CA GLY A 99 -7.81 -5.01 13.40
C GLY A 99 -8.42 -4.23 14.58
N VAL A 100 -7.77 -4.23 15.75
CA VAL A 100 -8.28 -3.57 16.98
C VAL A 100 -7.19 -3.09 17.96
N SER A 101 -5.94 -3.48 17.78
CA SER A 101 -4.83 -3.12 18.68
C SER A 101 -4.09 -1.91 18.11
N VAL A 102 -4.31 -0.71 18.69
CA VAL A 102 -3.65 0.51 18.21
C VAL A 102 -2.30 0.67 18.88
N THR A 103 -1.25 0.76 18.07
CA THR A 103 0.14 0.92 18.51
C THR A 103 0.76 2.20 17.94
N PHE A 104 1.77 2.72 18.61
CA PHE A 104 2.51 3.91 18.19
C PHE A 104 4.01 3.70 18.37
N GLU A 105 4.79 3.81 17.30
CA GLU A 105 6.23 3.70 17.31
C GLU A 105 6.89 5.09 17.32
N SER A 106 7.79 5.34 18.27
CA SER A 106 8.67 6.50 18.23
C SER A 106 10.02 6.17 18.88
N SER A 107 11.11 6.63 18.26
CA SER A 107 12.49 6.37 18.69
C SER A 107 12.81 4.86 18.87
N GLY A 108 12.29 4.00 18.00
CA GLY A 108 12.50 2.54 18.05
C GLY A 108 11.81 1.85 19.25
N SER A 109 10.86 2.51 19.90
CA SER A 109 9.98 1.88 20.90
C SER A 109 8.52 1.94 20.43
N ILE A 110 7.88 0.77 20.39
CA ILE A 110 6.44 0.62 20.17
C ILE A 110 5.72 0.78 21.51
N TYR A 111 4.64 1.55 21.53
CA TYR A 111 3.79 1.81 22.68
C TYR A 111 2.34 1.40 22.40
N ALA A 112 1.69 0.76 23.37
CA ALA A 112 0.27 0.42 23.33
C ALA A 112 -0.59 1.68 23.55
N VAL A 113 -1.33 2.11 22.52
CA VAL A 113 -2.14 3.35 22.56
C VAL A 113 -3.52 3.08 23.19
N ASN A 114 -4.10 1.90 22.95
CA ASN A 114 -5.39 1.50 23.49
C ASN A 114 -5.28 0.32 24.48
N GLY A 115 -6.41 0.01 25.14
CA GLY A 115 -6.49 -1.11 26.09
C GLY A 115 -6.15 -2.44 25.43
N THR A 116 -6.71 -2.71 24.24
CA THR A 116 -6.51 -3.97 23.50
C THR A 116 -5.03 -4.28 23.27
N ALA A 117 -4.25 -3.34 22.72
CA ALA A 117 -2.83 -3.52 22.45
C ALA A 117 -2.02 -3.81 23.73
N ARG A 118 -2.36 -3.17 24.86
CA ARG A 118 -1.71 -3.44 26.15
C ARG A 118 -2.09 -4.84 26.66
N ASP A 119 -3.36 -5.18 26.58
CA ASP A 119 -3.93 -6.39 27.18
C ASP A 119 -3.61 -7.65 26.35
N THR A 120 -3.26 -7.50 25.05
CA THR A 120 -2.62 -8.52 24.21
C THR A 120 -1.09 -8.55 24.32
N GLY A 121 -0.47 -7.56 24.98
CA GLY A 121 0.99 -7.47 25.18
C GLY A 121 1.78 -6.86 24.02
N ILE A 122 1.11 -6.18 23.07
CA ILE A 122 1.74 -5.53 21.92
C ILE A 122 2.28 -4.16 22.33
N GLY A 123 3.60 -4.08 22.48
CA GLY A 123 4.31 -2.84 22.80
C GLY A 123 4.35 -2.50 24.30
N ARG A 124 4.83 -1.29 24.59
CA ARG A 124 5.11 -0.80 25.95
C ARG A 124 3.99 0.09 26.48
N GLU A 125 3.87 0.21 27.79
CA GLU A 125 3.03 1.22 28.44
C GLU A 125 3.31 2.63 27.88
N ILE A 126 2.29 3.30 27.31
CA ILE A 126 2.43 4.64 26.71
C ILE A 126 2.58 5.78 27.73
N ARG A 127 2.28 5.51 29.00
CA ARG A 127 2.32 6.48 30.11
C ARG A 127 3.58 7.36 30.21
N PRO A 128 4.82 6.89 29.91
CA PRO A 128 6.03 7.73 29.92
C PRO A 128 6.07 8.82 28.83
N ILE A 129 5.33 8.66 27.73
CA ILE A 129 5.24 9.66 26.64
C ILE A 129 3.86 10.32 26.55
N TRP A 130 2.93 9.98 27.44
CA TRP A 130 1.59 10.58 27.49
C TRP A 130 1.64 11.91 28.27
N ARG A 131 1.30 13.02 27.62
CA ARG A 131 1.41 14.38 28.18
C ARG A 131 0.37 14.62 29.28
N ASP A 132 0.82 15.15 30.41
CA ASP A 132 -0.03 15.61 31.49
C ASP A 132 -0.89 16.82 31.07
N ASP A 133 -2.06 16.94 31.68
CA ASP A 133 -2.97 18.05 31.43
C ASP A 133 -2.57 19.25 32.32
N PRO A 134 -2.16 20.40 31.73
CA PRO A 134 -1.75 21.57 32.50
C PRO A 134 -2.91 22.30 33.18
N GLN A 135 -4.16 22.04 32.78
CA GLN A 135 -5.37 22.59 33.40
C GLN A 135 -5.86 21.70 34.56
N TYR A 136 -5.53 20.41 34.55
CA TYR A 136 -5.99 19.43 35.54
C TYR A 136 -4.84 18.55 36.08
N PRO A 137 -4.12 19.01 37.13
CA PRO A 137 -2.98 18.30 37.70
C PRO A 137 -3.31 16.84 38.08
N GLY A 138 -2.48 15.91 37.58
CA GLY A 138 -2.67 14.46 37.77
C GLY A 138 -3.53 13.77 36.70
N LEU A 139 -4.16 14.52 35.79
CA LEU A 139 -4.78 13.97 34.59
C LEU A 139 -3.80 14.00 33.40
N LYS A 140 -4.13 13.23 32.37
CA LYS A 140 -3.45 13.22 31.07
C LYS A 140 -4.36 13.82 30.00
N ILE A 141 -3.76 14.45 28.98
CA ILE A 141 -4.47 14.96 27.80
C ILE A 141 -5.24 13.79 27.14
N SER A 142 -6.50 14.03 26.71
CA SER A 142 -7.33 12.99 26.09
C SER A 142 -6.62 12.29 24.92
N ILE A 143 -6.41 10.97 25.04
CA ILE A 143 -5.81 10.11 24.01
C ILE A 143 -6.81 9.68 22.92
N LYS A 144 -8.09 10.04 23.06
CA LYS A 144 -9.20 9.60 22.20
C LYS A 144 -8.91 9.78 20.71
N ASP A 145 -8.43 10.96 20.31
CA ASP A 145 -8.27 11.28 18.89
C ASP A 145 -7.14 10.46 18.25
N LEU A 146 -6.13 10.06 19.03
CA LEU A 146 -5.06 9.17 18.60
C LEU A 146 -5.53 7.71 18.50
N ILE A 147 -6.36 7.25 19.44
CA ILE A 147 -7.03 5.94 19.34
C ILE A 147 -7.94 5.89 18.11
N ASN A 148 -8.78 6.90 17.91
CA ASN A 148 -9.70 6.99 16.77
C ASN A 148 -8.93 6.97 15.43
N THR A 149 -7.91 7.83 15.28
CA THR A 149 -7.10 7.88 14.05
C THR A 149 -6.35 6.57 13.80
N GLY A 150 -6.02 5.81 14.85
CA GLY A 150 -5.43 4.47 14.70
C GLY A 150 -6.44 3.38 14.34
N LEU A 151 -7.67 3.47 14.86
CA LEU A 151 -8.78 2.57 14.49
C LEU A 151 -9.32 2.85 13.06
N GLU A 152 -9.04 4.04 12.50
CA GLU A 152 -9.29 4.38 11.09
C GLU A 152 -8.29 3.70 10.12
N LEU A 153 -7.27 2.99 10.63
CA LEU A 153 -6.31 2.20 9.84
C LEU A 153 -6.68 0.70 9.75
N CYS A 154 -7.79 0.31 10.40
CA CYS A 154 -8.32 -1.06 10.43
C CYS A 154 -9.44 -1.25 9.39
#